data_AF-A0A1Y1I664-F1
#
_entry.id   AF-A0A1Y1I664-F1
#
_cell.length_a   1.000
_cell.length_b   1.000
_cell.length_c   1.000
_cell.angle_alpha   90.00
_cell.angle_beta   90.00
_cell.angle_gamma   90.00
#
_symmetry.space_group_name_H-M   'P 1'
#
loop_
_entity.id
_entity.type
_entity.pdbx_description
1 polymer ?
#
loop_
_entity_poly.entity_id
_entity_poly.type
_entity_poly.pdbx_seq_one_letter_code
_entity_poly.pdbx_strand_id
1 'polypeptide(L)'
;MALYHRQLPMKLLLVALGAVLLSSGAPVLAAPLPPIGGNGDPHMTGLQGEKFDWHGYPGESFCMISDSNIQINTHLIGQDGVTYFDAFALLYKIGDSVHEVSFQLNQDVPSDDDANFGIELDGRPLAPDAFTGRSACDNFGPLRVFASPDAGIELSMAEENGFAVVLVVEGLANMTITTDNHDLPTGKHLDWAINWIHATSEVHGVLGQTFQPSRADVIAAAMKVNGPQMQAAEVVEGSDDEYRTSSLLAPDCARSRFGTNPDSPTERVGHVATLRRLLSFVEGTNVFPITIKNAGCASGASAACNFA
;
A
#
# COMPACT_ATOMS: atom_id res chain seq x y z
N MET A 1 73.23 1.08 -54.08
CA MET A 1 72.58 0.12 -53.16
C MET A 1 71.48 0.91 -52.44
N ALA A 2 70.21 0.78 -52.85
CA ALA A 2 69.28 -0.34 -52.53
C ALA A 2 68.60 -0.08 -51.17
N LEU A 3 67.27 -0.13 -50.92
CA LEU A 3 65.99 -0.17 -51.70
C LEU A 3 64.95 0.63 -50.83
N TYR A 4 63.71 1.00 -51.19
CA TYR A 4 62.82 0.75 -52.34
C TYR A 4 61.83 1.94 -52.53
N HIS A 5 60.84 1.81 -53.43
CA HIS A 5 59.69 2.73 -53.58
C HIS A 5 58.50 2.39 -52.67
N ARG A 6 57.67 3.41 -52.34
CA ARG A 6 56.21 3.36 -52.56
C ARG A 6 55.70 4.72 -53.07
N GLN A 7 54.72 4.68 -53.98
CA GLN A 7 54.07 5.84 -54.60
C GLN A 7 52.67 6.09 -53.99
N LEU A 8 52.30 7.36 -53.79
CA LEU A 8 51.06 8.07 -54.22
C LEU A 8 49.65 7.45 -53.94
N PRO A 9 48.53 8.21 -54.08
CA PRO A 9 48.31 9.67 -53.96
C PRO A 9 47.03 10.05 -53.14
N MET A 10 46.62 11.31 -53.28
CA MET A 10 45.21 11.78 -53.32
C MET A 10 44.55 12.25 -52.01
N LYS A 11 44.71 13.55 -51.73
CA LYS A 11 43.72 14.32 -50.96
C LYS A 11 42.42 14.37 -51.77
N LEU A 12 41.36 13.71 -51.31
CA LEU A 12 40.02 13.93 -51.82
C LEU A 12 39.26 14.86 -50.87
N LEU A 13 38.82 16.00 -51.40
CA LEU A 13 37.96 16.97 -50.73
C LEU A 13 36.56 16.36 -50.59
N LEU A 14 36.08 16.12 -49.36
CA LEU A 14 34.70 15.72 -49.14
C LEU A 14 33.94 16.83 -48.38
N VAL A 15 32.82 17.24 -48.98
CA VAL A 15 31.96 18.32 -48.51
C VAL A 15 31.17 17.86 -47.28
N ALA A 16 31.04 18.75 -46.29
CA ALA A 16 30.20 18.49 -45.12
C ALA A 16 28.71 18.47 -45.52
N LEU A 17 28.08 17.29 -45.45
CA LEU A 17 26.64 17.19 -45.23
C LEU A 17 26.41 17.08 -43.72
N GLY A 18 25.67 18.05 -43.16
CA GLY A 18 25.26 18.01 -41.76
C GLY A 18 24.22 16.92 -41.52
N ALA A 19 24.64 15.79 -40.95
CA ALA A 19 23.72 14.84 -40.35
C ALA A 19 23.27 15.40 -39.00
N VAL A 20 22.04 15.91 -38.94
CA VAL A 20 21.39 16.20 -37.65
C VAL A 20 21.12 14.85 -36.97
N LEU A 21 21.94 14.50 -35.97
CA LEU A 21 21.59 13.43 -35.04
C LEU A 21 20.40 13.89 -34.19
N LEU A 22 19.20 13.59 -34.70
CA LEU A 22 18.02 13.42 -33.85
C LEU A 22 18.28 12.20 -32.97
N SER A 23 18.92 12.41 -31.82
CA SER A 23 18.93 11.43 -30.76
C SER A 23 17.48 11.25 -30.30
N SER A 24 16.83 10.18 -30.76
CA SER A 24 15.58 9.71 -30.18
C SER A 24 15.90 9.25 -28.76
N GLY A 25 15.84 10.18 -27.82
CA GLY A 25 15.81 9.86 -26.40
C GLY A 25 14.57 9.00 -26.18
N ALA A 26 14.77 7.68 -26.12
CA ALA A 26 13.76 6.80 -25.58
C ALA A 26 13.38 7.36 -24.20
N PRO A 27 12.10 7.46 -23.86
CA PRO A 27 11.72 7.85 -22.51
C PRO A 27 12.42 6.87 -21.56
N VAL A 28 13.23 7.42 -20.65
CA VAL A 28 13.77 6.61 -19.56
C VAL A 28 12.55 6.14 -18.79
N LEU A 29 12.22 4.86 -18.96
CA LEU A 29 11.14 4.23 -18.24
C LEU A 29 11.53 4.35 -16.76
N ALA A 30 10.86 5.24 -16.03
CA ALA A 30 11.05 5.33 -14.59
C ALA A 30 10.79 3.94 -14.02
N ALA A 31 11.66 3.49 -13.12
CA ALA A 31 11.43 2.22 -12.43
C ALA A 31 10.02 2.26 -11.82
N PRO A 32 9.23 1.17 -11.90
CA PRO A 32 7.91 1.15 -11.29
C PRO A 32 8.05 1.51 -9.81
N LEU A 33 7.13 2.36 -9.32
CA LEU A 33 7.11 2.69 -7.90
C LEU A 33 6.95 1.40 -7.08
N PRO A 34 7.59 1.29 -5.91
CA PRO A 34 7.35 0.19 -5.00
C PRO A 34 5.86 0.10 -4.63
N PRO A 35 5.36 -1.11 -4.28
CA PRO A 35 3.96 -1.27 -3.88
C PRO A 35 3.62 -0.36 -2.69
N ILE A 36 2.57 0.46 -2.84
CA ILE A 36 2.01 1.24 -1.73
C ILE A 36 1.43 0.26 -0.71
N GLY A 37 1.78 0.36 0.57
CA GLY A 37 1.36 -0.60 1.60
C GLY A 37 2.47 -0.91 2.61
N GLY A 38 2.28 -1.98 3.38
CA GLY A 38 3.29 -2.51 4.29
C GLY A 38 4.06 -3.66 3.64
N ASN A 39 5.34 -3.47 3.31
CA ASN A 39 6.11 -4.44 2.51
C ASN A 39 7.57 -4.53 2.98
N GLY A 40 7.93 -5.61 3.66
CA GLY A 40 9.31 -5.91 4.09
C GLY A 40 9.94 -4.85 5.00
N ASP A 41 11.21 -4.53 4.73
CA ASP A 41 12.02 -3.50 5.42
C ASP A 41 12.61 -2.56 4.33
N PRO A 42 12.32 -1.23 4.34
CA PRO A 42 11.56 -0.48 5.33
C PRO A 42 10.05 -0.72 5.25
N HIS A 43 9.40 -0.79 6.43
CA HIS A 43 8.06 -1.34 6.60
C HIS A 43 6.98 -0.75 5.70
N MET A 44 6.99 0.56 5.43
CA MET A 44 5.87 1.24 4.78
C MET A 44 6.31 2.00 3.53
N THR A 45 5.51 1.90 2.46
CA THR A 45 5.61 2.73 1.25
C THR A 45 4.31 3.51 1.05
N GLY A 46 4.38 4.84 1.14
CA GLY A 46 3.28 5.78 0.96
C GLY A 46 2.98 6.15 -0.49
N LEU A 47 1.95 6.98 -0.69
CA LEU A 47 1.36 7.27 -2.01
C LEU A 47 2.34 7.91 -3.02
N GLN A 48 3.24 8.79 -2.57
CA GLN A 48 4.22 9.44 -3.44
C GLN A 48 5.56 8.67 -3.50
N GLY A 49 5.58 7.42 -3.02
CA GLY A 49 6.77 6.57 -2.97
C GLY A 49 7.69 6.84 -1.79
N GLU A 50 7.27 7.67 -0.82
CA GLU A 50 7.95 7.83 0.46
C GLU A 50 8.03 6.49 1.19
N LYS A 51 9.23 6.09 1.58
CA LYS A 51 9.49 4.89 2.35
C LYS A 51 9.79 5.25 3.78
N PHE A 52 9.16 4.62 4.74
CA PHE A 52 9.38 4.94 6.15
C PHE A 52 9.25 3.71 7.05
N ASP A 53 10.10 3.67 8.06
CA ASP A 53 10.04 2.67 9.11
C ASP A 53 8.98 3.07 10.11
N TRP A 54 8.05 2.15 10.34
CA TRP A 54 7.06 2.28 11.40
C TRP A 54 6.94 0.92 12.08
N HIS A 55 7.45 0.84 13.31
CA HIS A 55 7.62 -0.42 14.02
C HIS A 55 6.47 -0.76 14.97
N GLY A 56 5.70 0.23 15.44
CA GLY A 56 4.65 0.03 16.44
C GLY A 56 5.14 -0.74 17.68
N TYR A 57 4.30 -1.65 18.18
CA TYR A 57 4.61 -2.51 19.31
C TYR A 57 4.30 -3.99 18.98
N PRO A 58 5.20 -4.94 19.31
CA PRO A 58 4.91 -6.37 19.18
C PRO A 58 3.70 -6.79 20.03
N GLY A 59 2.80 -7.60 19.45
CA GLY A 59 1.61 -8.14 20.10
C GLY A 59 0.41 -7.19 20.15
N GLU A 60 0.39 -6.14 19.32
CA GLU A 60 -0.61 -5.07 19.34
C GLU A 60 -1.16 -4.83 17.92
N SER A 61 -2.40 -4.31 17.83
CA SER A 61 -3.07 -3.98 16.58
C SER A 61 -3.10 -2.48 16.31
N PHE A 62 -3.04 -2.08 15.04
CA PHE A 62 -2.90 -0.68 14.64
C PHE A 62 -3.64 -0.34 13.35
N CYS A 63 -4.19 0.87 13.30
CA CYS A 63 -4.89 1.46 12.17
C CYS A 63 -3.92 2.00 11.11
N MET A 64 -3.80 1.26 10.01
CA MET A 64 -2.99 1.64 8.85
C MET A 64 -3.69 2.69 7.99
N ILE A 65 -4.99 2.52 7.76
CA ILE A 65 -5.85 3.45 7.02
C ILE A 65 -7.21 3.53 7.73
N SER A 66 -7.80 4.71 7.83
CA SER A 66 -9.18 4.90 8.28
C SER A 66 -9.79 6.13 7.59
N ASP A 67 -10.96 5.93 7.01
CA ASP A 67 -11.82 6.89 6.32
C ASP A 67 -13.29 6.46 6.54
N SER A 68 -14.24 7.36 6.27
CA SER A 68 -15.68 7.20 6.50
C SER A 68 -16.28 5.82 6.16
N ASN A 69 -15.81 5.18 5.08
CA ASN A 69 -16.32 3.89 4.59
C ASN A 69 -15.29 2.76 4.56
N ILE A 70 -14.04 2.98 4.97
CA ILE A 70 -12.98 1.96 4.92
C ILE A 70 -11.98 2.14 6.07
N GLN A 71 -11.64 1.05 6.75
CA GLN A 71 -10.53 1.00 7.70
C GLN A 71 -9.72 -0.29 7.54
N ILE A 72 -8.40 -0.13 7.43
CA ILE A 72 -7.42 -1.19 7.44
C ILE A 72 -6.72 -1.18 8.79
N ASN A 73 -6.76 -2.32 9.46
CA ASN A 73 -5.96 -2.60 10.65
C ASN A 73 -4.96 -3.73 10.34
N THR A 74 -3.81 -3.72 11.00
CA THR A 74 -2.89 -4.86 11.03
C THR A 74 -2.49 -5.18 12.45
N HIS A 75 -2.11 -6.43 12.70
CA HIS A 75 -1.47 -6.86 13.95
C HIS A 75 0.02 -7.06 13.69
N LEU A 76 0.84 -6.73 14.69
CA LEU A 76 2.29 -6.88 14.65
C LEU A 76 2.77 -7.99 15.58
N ILE A 77 3.69 -8.81 15.10
CA ILE A 77 4.60 -9.61 15.93
C ILE A 77 6.00 -8.99 15.90
N GLY A 78 6.89 -9.43 16.78
CA GLY A 78 8.26 -8.93 16.80
C GLY A 78 9.17 -9.59 17.81
N GLN A 79 10.47 -9.46 17.57
CA GLN A 79 11.56 -9.96 18.41
C GLN A 79 12.76 -9.03 18.30
N ASP A 80 13.49 -8.82 19.40
CA ASP A 80 14.77 -8.08 19.44
C ASP A 80 14.74 -6.65 18.84
N GLY A 81 13.56 -6.01 18.87
CA GLY A 81 13.33 -4.66 18.37
C GLY A 81 12.89 -4.57 16.90
N VAL A 82 12.76 -5.71 16.21
CA VAL A 82 12.20 -5.80 14.86
C VAL A 82 10.75 -6.27 14.96
N THR A 83 9.86 -5.69 14.16
CA THR A 83 8.45 -6.09 14.04
C THR A 83 8.08 -6.43 12.60
N TYR A 84 7.04 -7.22 12.44
CA TYR A 84 6.44 -7.60 11.15
C TYR A 84 4.95 -7.81 11.34
N PHE A 85 4.16 -7.66 10.27
CA PHE A 85 2.75 -8.00 10.34
C PHE A 85 2.56 -9.52 10.31
N ASP A 86 1.58 -10.03 11.04
CA ASP A 86 1.10 -11.41 10.95
C ASP A 86 -0.42 -11.50 10.72
N ALA A 87 -1.14 -10.40 10.90
CA ALA A 87 -2.55 -10.31 10.59
C ALA A 87 -2.94 -8.98 9.93
N PHE A 88 -3.97 -9.06 9.08
CA PHE A 88 -4.56 -7.95 8.35
C PHE A 88 -6.08 -8.02 8.51
N ALA A 89 -6.73 -6.87 8.66
CA ALA A 89 -8.18 -6.79 8.57
C ALA A 89 -8.64 -5.54 7.83
N LEU A 90 -9.75 -5.71 7.12
CA LEU A 90 -10.46 -4.65 6.41
C LEU A 90 -11.88 -4.57 6.94
N LEU A 91 -12.20 -3.46 7.59
CA LEU A 91 -13.57 -3.03 7.85
C LEU A 91 -14.02 -2.11 6.73
N TYR A 92 -15.22 -2.31 6.21
CA TYR A 92 -15.70 -1.53 5.08
C TYR A 92 -17.23 -1.37 5.09
N LYS A 93 -17.71 -0.38 4.32
CA LYS A 93 -19.13 -0.07 4.18
C LYS A 93 -19.59 -0.11 2.74
N ILE A 94 -20.65 -0.87 2.48
CA ILE A 94 -21.38 -0.90 1.21
C ILE A 94 -22.84 -0.52 1.49
N GLY A 95 -23.24 0.67 1.03
CA GLY A 95 -24.50 1.28 1.45
C GLY A 95 -24.52 1.53 2.96
N ASP A 96 -25.56 1.05 3.63
CA ASP A 96 -25.72 1.15 5.09
C ASP A 96 -25.10 -0.05 5.84
N SER A 97 -24.69 -1.11 5.15
CA SER A 97 -24.07 -2.29 5.75
C SER A 97 -22.61 -2.03 6.12
N VAL A 98 -22.19 -2.52 7.30
CA VAL A 98 -20.79 -2.66 7.71
C VAL A 98 -20.42 -4.13 7.56
N HIS A 99 -19.28 -4.38 6.93
CA HIS A 99 -18.70 -5.71 6.78
C HIS A 99 -17.26 -5.71 7.28
N GLU A 100 -16.78 -6.88 7.68
CA GLU A 100 -15.41 -7.08 8.15
C GLU A 100 -14.82 -8.36 7.56
N VAL A 101 -13.56 -8.29 7.10
CA VAL A 101 -12.79 -9.46 6.68
C VAL A 101 -11.41 -9.43 7.33
N SER A 102 -10.99 -10.57 7.87
CA SER A 102 -9.69 -10.73 8.54
C SER A 102 -8.87 -11.86 7.90
N PHE A 103 -7.56 -11.72 7.99
CA PHE A 103 -6.55 -12.67 7.55
C PHE A 103 -5.52 -12.79 8.67
N GLN A 104 -5.43 -13.95 9.30
CA GLN A 104 -4.44 -14.25 10.33
C GLN A 104 -3.49 -15.32 9.80
N LEU A 105 -2.18 -15.07 9.85
CA LEU A 105 -1.20 -16.09 9.49
C LEU A 105 -1.20 -17.24 10.49
N ASN A 106 -1.30 -18.44 9.95
CA ASN A 106 -1.20 -19.69 10.69
C ASN A 106 0.28 -20.10 10.78
N GLN A 107 0.95 -19.75 11.87
CA GLN A 107 2.39 -20.01 12.03
C GLN A 107 2.75 -21.52 12.04
N ASP A 108 1.81 -22.40 12.41
CA ASP A 108 2.05 -23.84 12.56
C ASP A 108 2.09 -24.63 11.22
N VAL A 109 1.69 -23.99 10.12
CA VAL A 109 1.55 -24.61 8.79
C VAL A 109 2.71 -24.18 7.86
N PRO A 110 3.27 -25.04 6.99
CA PRO A 110 4.29 -24.65 6.01
C PRO A 110 3.87 -23.49 5.10
N SER A 111 4.81 -22.67 4.65
CA SER A 111 4.50 -21.50 3.81
C SER A 111 3.99 -21.84 2.42
N ASP A 112 4.13 -23.08 1.96
CA ASP A 112 3.65 -23.61 0.69
C ASP A 112 2.29 -24.33 0.77
N ASP A 113 1.59 -24.24 1.91
CA ASP A 113 0.30 -24.88 2.17
C ASP A 113 -0.88 -23.88 2.00
N ASP A 114 -2.05 -24.36 1.55
CA ASP A 114 -3.21 -23.51 1.31
C ASP A 114 -4.00 -23.15 2.59
N ALA A 115 -3.65 -23.74 3.73
CA ALA A 115 -4.11 -23.36 5.07
C ALA A 115 -3.24 -22.29 5.77
N ASN A 116 -2.40 -21.57 5.01
CA ASN A 116 -1.55 -20.46 5.46
C ASN A 116 -2.29 -19.33 6.21
N PHE A 117 -3.52 -19.03 5.80
CA PHE A 117 -4.35 -17.97 6.38
C PHE A 117 -5.61 -18.55 7.03
N GLY A 118 -5.86 -18.19 8.28
CA GLY A 118 -7.22 -18.17 8.82
C GLY A 118 -7.94 -16.95 8.26
N ILE A 119 -8.97 -17.17 7.44
CA ILE A 119 -9.78 -16.10 6.84
C ILE A 119 -11.17 -16.13 7.46
N GLU A 120 -11.64 -15.00 8.00
CA GLU A 120 -13.03 -14.83 8.42
C GLU A 120 -13.68 -13.65 7.67
N LEU A 121 -14.96 -13.81 7.29
CA LEU A 121 -15.82 -12.76 6.75
C LEU A 121 -17.07 -12.65 7.64
N ASP A 122 -17.35 -11.46 8.16
CA ASP A 122 -18.46 -11.16 9.08
C ASP A 122 -18.56 -12.17 10.25
N GLY A 123 -17.40 -12.47 10.87
CA GLY A 123 -17.26 -13.43 11.97
C GLY A 123 -17.49 -14.90 11.59
N ARG A 124 -17.35 -15.25 10.30
CA ARG A 124 -17.49 -16.64 9.80
C ARG A 124 -16.21 -17.10 9.11
N PRO A 125 -15.58 -18.20 9.57
CA PRO A 125 -14.46 -18.81 8.87
C PRO A 125 -14.79 -19.24 7.44
N LEU A 126 -13.92 -18.90 6.51
CA LEU A 126 -13.94 -19.38 5.13
C LEU A 126 -12.99 -20.57 5.01
N ALA A 127 -13.54 -21.78 4.85
CA ALA A 127 -12.75 -22.97 4.60
C ALA A 127 -12.18 -22.99 3.16
N PRO A 128 -11.05 -23.68 2.89
CA PRO A 128 -10.45 -23.72 1.55
C PRO A 128 -11.38 -24.19 0.44
N ASP A 129 -12.38 -25.03 0.75
CA ASP A 129 -13.37 -25.54 -0.21
C ASP A 129 -14.49 -24.53 -0.55
N ALA A 130 -14.58 -23.41 0.16
CA ALA A 130 -15.47 -22.29 -0.21
C ALA A 130 -15.00 -21.58 -1.50
N PHE A 131 -13.71 -21.70 -1.85
CA PHE A 131 -13.11 -21.07 -3.02
C PHE A 131 -13.30 -21.96 -4.27
N THR A 132 -14.50 -21.88 -4.85
CA THR A 132 -14.94 -22.78 -5.94
C THR A 132 -14.79 -22.19 -7.35
N GLY A 133 -14.71 -20.86 -7.48
CA GLY A 133 -14.50 -20.19 -8.77
C GLY A 133 -13.05 -20.27 -9.24
N ARG A 134 -12.78 -19.92 -10.51
CA ARG A 134 -11.42 -19.88 -11.06
C ARG A 134 -11.16 -18.57 -11.80
N SER A 135 -9.96 -18.05 -11.63
CA SER A 135 -9.46 -16.87 -12.36
C SER A 135 -8.03 -17.10 -12.82
N ALA A 136 -7.67 -16.52 -13.96
CA ALA A 136 -6.28 -16.39 -14.38
C ALA A 136 -5.82 -14.95 -14.11
N CYS A 137 -4.91 -14.78 -13.15
CA CYS A 137 -4.25 -13.51 -12.88
C CYS A 137 -2.77 -13.63 -13.30
N ASP A 138 -2.33 -12.80 -14.24
CA ASP A 138 -0.99 -12.93 -14.84
C ASP A 138 0.17 -12.82 -13.82
N ASN A 139 -0.06 -12.18 -12.67
CA ASN A 139 0.94 -12.03 -11.61
C ASN A 139 1.04 -13.23 -10.64
N PHE A 140 -0.03 -14.01 -10.49
CA PHE A 140 -0.17 -15.04 -9.45
C PHE A 140 -0.53 -16.43 -9.98
N GLY A 141 -0.79 -16.56 -11.29
CA GLY A 141 -1.18 -17.81 -11.93
C GLY A 141 -2.68 -18.13 -11.75
N PRO A 142 -3.05 -19.42 -11.71
CA PRO A 142 -4.43 -19.84 -11.47
C PRO A 142 -4.84 -19.57 -10.02
N LEU A 143 -5.93 -18.83 -9.84
CA LEU A 143 -6.52 -18.50 -8.55
C LEU A 143 -7.82 -19.29 -8.33
N ARG A 144 -8.02 -19.80 -7.12
CA ARG A 144 -9.35 -20.20 -6.62
C ARG A 144 -10.07 -18.97 -6.09
N VAL A 145 -11.36 -18.84 -6.39
CA VAL A 145 -12.13 -17.62 -6.10
C VAL A 145 -13.31 -17.92 -5.18
N PHE A 146 -13.44 -17.11 -4.13
CA PHE A 146 -14.63 -16.97 -3.30
C PHE A 146 -15.25 -15.60 -3.56
N ALA A 147 -16.57 -15.54 -3.70
CA ALA A 147 -17.31 -14.29 -3.85
C ALA A 147 -18.52 -14.28 -2.91
N SER A 148 -18.74 -13.15 -2.23
CA SER A 148 -19.92 -12.88 -1.44
C SER A 148 -20.61 -11.63 -1.99
N PRO A 149 -21.57 -11.78 -2.93
CA PRO A 149 -22.28 -10.64 -3.52
C PRO A 149 -23.03 -9.80 -2.48
N ASP A 150 -23.59 -10.44 -1.45
CA ASP A 150 -24.31 -9.76 -0.37
C ASP A 150 -23.40 -8.86 0.49
N ALA A 151 -22.10 -9.20 0.56
CA ALA A 151 -21.07 -8.39 1.22
C ALA A 151 -20.24 -7.53 0.24
N GLY A 152 -20.50 -7.59 -1.07
CA GLY A 152 -19.76 -6.82 -2.08
C GLY A 152 -18.26 -7.14 -2.17
N ILE A 153 -17.84 -8.36 -1.81
CA ILE A 153 -16.43 -8.77 -1.73
C ILE A 153 -16.13 -10.02 -2.56
N GLU A 154 -14.95 -10.01 -3.18
CA GLU A 154 -14.33 -11.16 -3.84
C GLU A 154 -12.92 -11.37 -3.29
N LEU A 155 -12.58 -12.63 -3.02
CA LEU A 155 -11.28 -13.08 -2.55
C LEU A 155 -10.73 -14.15 -3.51
N SER A 156 -9.52 -13.94 -4.01
CA SER A 156 -8.85 -14.88 -4.93
C SER A 156 -7.51 -15.34 -4.35
N MET A 157 -7.32 -16.66 -4.22
CA MET A 157 -6.12 -17.28 -3.64
C MET A 157 -5.37 -18.16 -4.65
N ALA A 158 -4.04 -18.09 -4.69
CA ALA A 158 -3.23 -18.82 -5.68
C ALA A 158 -3.14 -20.34 -5.42
N GLU A 159 -3.48 -21.17 -6.43
CA GLU A 159 -3.59 -22.64 -6.27
C GLU A 159 -2.29 -23.36 -5.93
N GLU A 160 -1.19 -23.00 -6.57
CA GLU A 160 0.04 -23.81 -6.49
C GLU A 160 0.81 -23.66 -5.17
N ASN A 161 0.39 -22.71 -4.32
CA ASN A 161 1.34 -22.05 -3.42
C ASN A 161 0.68 -21.24 -2.25
N GLY A 162 -0.51 -20.64 -2.38
CA GLY A 162 -1.21 -19.99 -1.25
C GLY A 162 -0.64 -18.66 -0.70
N PHE A 163 0.59 -18.27 -1.06
CA PHE A 163 1.30 -17.05 -0.60
C PHE A 163 0.67 -15.70 -1.01
N ALA A 164 -0.50 -15.68 -1.67
CA ALA A 164 -1.14 -14.46 -2.14
C ALA A 164 -2.67 -14.54 -2.10
N VAL A 165 -3.30 -13.55 -1.47
CA VAL A 165 -4.73 -13.26 -1.56
C VAL A 165 -4.90 -11.92 -2.28
N VAL A 166 -5.64 -11.92 -3.39
CA VAL A 166 -6.18 -10.68 -3.98
C VAL A 166 -7.58 -10.47 -3.40
N LEU A 167 -7.76 -9.34 -2.73
CA LEU A 167 -9.02 -8.90 -2.13
C LEU A 167 -9.59 -7.76 -2.97
N VAL A 168 -10.86 -7.85 -3.36
CA VAL A 168 -11.59 -6.79 -4.07
C VAL A 168 -12.89 -6.50 -3.34
N VAL A 169 -13.09 -5.25 -2.93
CA VAL A 169 -14.37 -4.74 -2.43
C VAL A 169 -14.96 -3.80 -3.49
N GLU A 170 -16.18 -4.09 -3.93
CA GLU A 170 -16.83 -3.42 -5.05
C GLU A 170 -16.88 -1.89 -4.85
N GLY A 171 -16.33 -1.14 -5.80
CA GLY A 171 -16.36 0.32 -5.79
C GLY A 171 -15.53 1.00 -4.69
N LEU A 172 -14.78 0.24 -3.87
CA LEU A 172 -14.03 0.77 -2.73
C LEU A 172 -12.52 0.43 -2.72
N ALA A 173 -12.13 -0.83 -2.95
CA ALA A 173 -10.73 -1.25 -2.82
C ALA A 173 -10.33 -2.47 -3.69
N ASN A 174 -9.04 -2.53 -4.04
CA ASN A 174 -8.35 -3.75 -4.47
C ASN A 174 -6.98 -3.78 -3.75
N MET A 175 -6.72 -4.87 -3.04
CA MET A 175 -5.53 -5.08 -2.24
C MET A 175 -4.96 -6.47 -2.49
N THR A 176 -3.64 -6.59 -2.37
CA THR A 176 -2.92 -7.85 -2.38
C THR A 176 -2.36 -8.07 -0.98
N ILE A 177 -2.58 -9.24 -0.40
CA ILE A 177 -1.94 -9.69 0.83
C ILE A 177 -1.01 -10.83 0.44
N THR A 178 0.26 -10.78 0.83
CA THR A 178 1.27 -11.79 0.52
C THR A 178 1.97 -12.30 1.77
N THR A 179 2.65 -13.43 1.65
CA THR A 179 3.48 -13.98 2.73
C THR A 179 4.95 -14.07 2.32
N ASP A 180 5.85 -13.65 3.19
CA ASP A 180 7.30 -13.92 3.08
C ASP A 180 7.81 -14.62 4.35
N ASN A 181 9.04 -15.14 4.32
CA ASN A 181 9.70 -15.77 5.48
C ASN A 181 10.90 -14.94 5.92
N HIS A 182 11.03 -14.68 7.22
CA HIS A 182 12.20 -14.02 7.79
C HIS A 182 12.75 -14.77 9.01
N ASP A 183 14.01 -14.49 9.35
CA ASP A 183 14.72 -15.16 10.45
C ASP A 183 14.36 -14.58 11.84
N LEU A 184 13.86 -13.34 11.94
CA LEU A 184 13.65 -12.62 13.21
C LEU A 184 12.37 -11.74 13.19
N PRO A 185 11.30 -12.08 13.95
CA PRO A 185 11.08 -13.39 14.55
C PRO A 185 11.09 -14.47 13.45
N THR A 186 11.53 -15.69 13.80
CA THR A 186 11.58 -16.77 12.81
C THR A 186 10.17 -17.22 12.46
N GLY A 187 9.76 -17.07 11.21
CA GLY A 187 8.44 -17.52 10.76
C GLY A 187 7.95 -16.85 9.47
N LYS A 188 6.65 -16.99 9.23
CA LYS A 188 5.95 -16.35 8.11
C LYS A 188 5.49 -14.97 8.52
N HIS A 189 5.73 -13.97 7.69
CA HIS A 189 5.27 -12.60 7.85
C HIS A 189 4.32 -12.22 6.73
N LEU A 190 3.43 -11.28 7.04
CA LEU A 190 2.41 -10.75 6.15
C LEU A 190 2.91 -9.45 5.55
N ASP A 191 2.97 -9.40 4.23
CA ASP A 191 3.10 -8.16 3.45
C ASP A 191 1.73 -7.82 2.84
N TRP A 192 1.48 -6.54 2.60
CA TRP A 192 0.23 -6.09 2.00
C TRP A 192 0.43 -4.84 1.13
N ALA A 193 -0.25 -4.83 -0.01
CA ALA A 193 -0.18 -3.78 -1.02
C ALA A 193 -1.58 -3.29 -1.42
N ILE A 194 -1.68 -1.99 -1.66
CA ILE A 194 -2.86 -1.33 -2.20
C ILE A 194 -2.67 -1.19 -3.70
N ASN A 195 -3.41 -1.98 -4.47
CA ASN A 195 -3.48 -1.89 -5.91
C ASN A 195 -4.41 -0.72 -6.30
N TRP A 196 -5.53 -0.58 -5.59
CA TRP A 196 -6.53 0.46 -5.78
C TRP A 196 -7.26 0.79 -4.47
N ILE A 197 -7.56 2.06 -4.23
CA ILE A 197 -8.43 2.49 -3.13
C ILE A 197 -9.18 3.78 -3.48
N HIS A 198 -10.44 3.85 -3.04
CA HIS A 198 -11.27 5.04 -3.04
C HIS A 198 -11.39 5.55 -1.61
N ALA A 199 -10.78 6.71 -1.34
CA ALA A 199 -10.74 7.32 -0.02
C ALA A 199 -11.02 8.83 -0.11
N THR A 200 -11.52 9.46 0.94
CA THR A 200 -11.76 10.90 0.97
C THR A 200 -10.49 11.71 1.25
N SER A 201 -10.56 13.04 1.09
CA SER A 201 -9.48 13.95 1.47
C SER A 201 -9.18 14.02 2.99
N GLU A 202 -10.04 13.46 3.86
CA GLU A 202 -9.85 13.42 5.32
C GLU A 202 -9.36 12.04 5.81
N VAL A 203 -8.99 11.13 4.89
CA VAL A 203 -8.37 9.83 5.20
C VAL A 203 -7.16 9.97 6.11
N HIS A 204 -7.06 9.11 7.11
CA HIS A 204 -5.96 9.10 8.09
C HIS A 204 -5.48 7.65 8.34
N GLY A 205 -4.55 7.49 9.27
CA GLY A 205 -3.90 6.22 9.62
C GLY A 205 -2.39 6.33 9.42
N VAL A 206 -1.63 5.34 9.88
CA VAL A 206 -0.16 5.32 9.70
C VAL A 206 0.20 5.55 8.23
N LEU A 207 -0.44 4.81 7.33
CA LEU A 207 -0.30 4.97 5.89
C LEU A 207 -1.29 6.01 5.33
N GLY A 208 -2.53 6.01 5.79
CA GLY A 208 -3.61 6.81 5.19
C GLY A 208 -3.36 8.32 5.23
N GLN A 209 -2.63 8.83 6.22
CA GLN A 209 -2.20 10.24 6.25
C GLN A 209 -1.41 10.66 4.99
N THR A 210 -0.71 9.73 4.33
CA THR A 210 0.07 10.00 3.12
C THR A 210 -0.81 10.33 1.92
N PHE A 211 -2.10 9.99 1.97
CA PHE A 211 -3.05 10.16 0.87
C PHE A 211 -3.72 11.54 0.90
N GLN A 212 -3.57 12.28 2.00
CA GLN A 212 -4.17 13.61 2.16
C GLN A 212 -3.55 14.63 1.20
N PRO A 213 -4.34 15.54 0.60
CA PRO A 213 -3.80 16.64 -0.22
C PRO A 213 -2.81 17.55 0.53
N SER A 214 -2.97 17.69 1.85
CA SER A 214 -2.12 18.48 2.75
C SER A 214 -0.77 17.84 3.09
N ARG A 215 -0.50 16.60 2.67
CA ARG A 215 0.71 15.84 3.05
C ARG A 215 2.02 16.57 2.74
N ALA A 216 2.08 17.27 1.61
CA ALA A 216 3.26 18.07 1.22
C ALA A 216 3.53 19.25 2.17
N ASP A 217 2.48 19.92 2.65
CA ASP A 217 2.60 21.04 3.59
C ASP A 217 3.04 20.56 4.99
N VAL A 218 2.56 19.38 5.42
CA VAL A 218 3.00 18.72 6.66
C VAL A 218 4.50 18.43 6.62
N ILE A 219 4.98 17.80 5.54
CA ILE A 219 6.40 17.51 5.34
C ILE A 219 7.23 18.81 5.35
N ALA A 220 6.80 19.84 4.60
CA ALA A 220 7.50 21.12 4.56
C ALA A 220 7.53 21.83 5.93
N ALA A 221 6.47 21.70 6.73
CA ALA A 221 6.42 22.22 8.10
C ALA A 221 7.37 21.46 9.04
N ALA A 222 7.41 20.13 8.97
CA ALA A 222 8.29 19.29 9.78
C ALA A 222 9.78 19.57 9.48
N MET A 223 10.18 19.61 8.21
CA MET A 223 11.54 19.96 7.79
C MET A 223 11.96 21.36 8.25
N LYS A 224 11.03 22.32 8.30
CA LYS A 224 11.30 23.69 8.78
C LYS A 224 11.57 23.76 10.28
N VAL A 225 10.98 22.86 11.08
CA VAL A 225 11.17 22.80 12.53
C VAL A 225 12.42 22.01 12.90
N ASN A 226 12.61 20.83 12.28
CA ASN A 226 13.66 19.87 12.65
C ASN A 226 14.96 20.06 11.85
N GLY A 227 14.93 20.88 10.79
CA GLY A 227 16.09 21.24 9.98
C GLY A 227 16.31 20.32 8.77
N PRO A 228 17.30 20.67 7.92
CA PRO A 228 17.49 20.05 6.60
C PRO A 228 18.06 18.63 6.62
N GLN A 229 18.25 18.03 7.81
CA GLN A 229 18.64 16.62 7.94
C GLN A 229 17.43 15.68 8.02
N MET A 230 16.23 16.21 8.29
CA MET A 230 14.99 15.44 8.25
C MET A 230 14.63 15.12 6.80
N GLN A 231 14.40 13.83 6.52
CA GLN A 231 13.92 13.36 5.23
C GLN A 231 12.39 13.37 5.17
N ALA A 232 11.81 13.52 3.99
CA ALA A 232 10.35 13.49 3.80
C ALA A 232 9.72 12.15 4.26
N ALA A 233 10.49 11.07 4.13
CA ALA A 233 10.25 9.75 4.69
C ALA A 233 9.94 9.77 6.20
N GLU A 234 10.76 10.48 6.99
CA GLU A 234 10.75 10.42 8.46
C GLU A 234 9.56 11.14 9.10
N VAL A 235 8.65 11.71 8.31
CA VAL A 235 7.52 12.53 8.78
C VAL A 235 6.27 11.67 8.92
N VAL A 236 6.16 10.90 10.01
CA VAL A 236 4.89 10.29 10.43
C VAL A 236 4.23 11.23 11.44
N GLU A 237 2.99 11.64 11.18
CA GLU A 237 2.20 12.44 12.14
C GLU A 237 1.69 11.54 13.28
N GLY A 238 1.72 12.05 14.51
CA GLY A 238 1.24 11.35 15.70
C GLY A 238 2.18 10.28 16.24
N SER A 239 1.86 9.72 17.41
CA SER A 239 2.60 8.61 18.03
C SER A 239 1.93 7.26 17.80
N ASP A 240 2.66 6.16 17.97
CA ASP A 240 2.15 4.78 17.82
C ASP A 240 0.87 4.52 18.64
N ASP A 241 0.80 5.05 19.87
CA ASP A 241 -0.39 4.97 20.74
C ASP A 241 -1.65 5.65 20.15
N GLU A 242 -1.52 6.61 19.23
CA GLU A 242 -2.67 7.21 18.55
C GLU A 242 -3.22 6.34 17.41
N TYR A 243 -2.41 5.40 16.92
CA TYR A 243 -2.76 4.44 15.88
C TYR A 243 -3.17 3.08 16.41
N ARG A 244 -2.83 2.75 17.65
CA ARG A 244 -3.22 1.51 18.33
C ARG A 244 -4.75 1.35 18.35
N THR A 245 -5.24 0.15 18.05
CA THR A 245 -6.64 -0.26 18.19
C THR A 245 -6.79 -1.27 19.32
N SER A 246 -7.99 -1.42 19.90
CA SER A 246 -8.20 -2.40 20.98
C SER A 246 -8.20 -3.86 20.52
N SER A 247 -8.37 -4.10 19.22
CA SER A 247 -8.17 -5.39 18.56
C SER A 247 -7.99 -5.20 17.05
N LEU A 248 -7.64 -6.28 16.34
CA LEU A 248 -7.53 -6.28 14.88
C LEU A 248 -8.82 -5.80 14.18
N LEU A 249 -9.99 -6.13 14.73
CA LEU A 249 -11.30 -5.75 14.19
C LEU A 249 -11.89 -4.47 14.81
N ALA A 250 -11.15 -3.73 15.64
CA ALA A 250 -11.67 -2.53 16.29
C ALA A 250 -11.39 -1.25 15.48
N PRO A 251 -12.42 -0.45 15.12
CA PRO A 251 -12.23 0.83 14.41
C PRO A 251 -11.98 2.01 15.37
N ASP A 252 -11.22 1.82 16.45
CA ASP A 252 -11.24 2.66 17.65
C ASP A 252 -9.94 3.42 17.98
N CYS A 253 -8.97 3.46 17.08
CA CYS A 253 -7.77 4.28 17.26
C CYS A 253 -8.10 5.78 17.38
N ALA A 254 -7.22 6.56 18.01
CA ALA A 254 -7.42 8.00 18.21
C ALA A 254 -7.51 8.81 16.91
N ARG A 255 -7.03 8.25 15.79
CA ARG A 255 -7.10 8.85 14.45
C ARG A 255 -8.21 8.29 13.56
N SER A 256 -9.08 7.43 14.09
CA SER A 256 -10.15 6.78 13.34
C SER A 256 -11.12 7.78 12.69
N ARG A 257 -11.56 7.42 11.49
CA ARG A 257 -12.59 8.10 10.69
C ARG A 257 -13.69 7.13 10.26
N PHE A 258 -13.56 5.84 10.53
CA PHE A 258 -14.51 4.82 10.10
C PHE A 258 -15.89 5.05 10.69
N GLY A 259 -16.93 4.97 9.84
CA GLY A 259 -18.30 5.25 10.24
C GLY A 259 -18.59 6.73 10.56
N THR A 260 -17.59 7.62 10.60
CA THR A 260 -17.83 9.06 10.73
C THR A 260 -18.49 9.58 9.45
N ASN A 261 -19.52 10.40 9.61
CA ASN A 261 -20.17 11.03 8.47
C ASN A 261 -19.26 12.18 7.97
N PRO A 262 -18.81 12.19 6.69
CA PRO A 262 -17.87 13.20 6.18
C PRO A 262 -18.36 14.65 6.32
N ASP A 263 -19.68 14.87 6.39
CA ASP A 263 -20.28 16.19 6.62
C ASP A 263 -20.35 16.62 8.10
N SER A 264 -19.99 15.73 9.04
CA SER A 264 -19.89 16.11 10.45
C SER A 264 -18.60 16.88 10.68
N PRO A 265 -18.62 18.04 11.36
CA PRO A 265 -17.41 18.73 11.74
C PRO A 265 -16.57 17.78 12.61
N THR A 266 -15.50 17.24 12.04
CA THR A 266 -14.47 16.59 12.85
C THR A 266 -13.90 17.68 13.73
N GLU A 267 -14.20 17.63 15.02
CA GLU A 267 -13.52 18.47 15.99
C GLU A 267 -12.05 18.11 15.87
N ARG A 268 -11.27 18.95 15.18
CA ARG A 268 -9.82 18.85 15.13
C ARG A 268 -9.36 19.18 16.53
N VAL A 269 -9.38 18.19 17.42
CA VAL A 269 -8.77 18.24 18.74
C VAL A 269 -7.28 18.35 18.51
N GLY A 270 -6.86 19.59 18.29
CA GLY A 270 -5.49 19.97 18.02
C GLY A 270 -4.66 19.76 19.28
N HIS A 271 -4.30 18.51 19.54
CA HIS A 271 -3.14 18.20 20.36
C HIS A 271 -1.91 18.67 19.59
N VAL A 272 -1.60 19.93 19.84
CA VAL A 272 -0.47 20.63 19.25
C VAL A 272 0.80 19.90 19.64
N ALA A 273 1.43 19.22 18.66
CA ALA A 273 2.84 18.83 18.78
C ALA A 273 3.64 20.05 19.22
N THR A 274 4.26 19.96 20.41
CA THR A 274 4.49 21.08 21.35
C THR A 274 5.01 22.38 20.72
N LEU A 275 4.04 23.24 20.35
CA LEU A 275 4.09 24.65 19.96
C LEU A 275 5.42 25.26 19.44
N ARG A 276 5.37 25.82 18.22
CA ARG A 276 5.39 27.30 18.08
C ARG A 276 4.84 27.86 16.76
N ARG A 277 3.85 28.74 16.93
CA ARG A 277 3.40 29.84 16.05
C ARG A 277 2.63 29.48 14.76
N LEU A 278 1.32 29.29 14.97
CA LEU A 278 0.21 29.78 14.13
C LEU A 278 0.60 30.46 12.80
N LEU A 279 0.23 29.80 11.71
CA LEU A 279 -0.43 30.45 10.58
C LEU A 279 -1.83 29.86 10.47
N SER A 280 -2.81 30.69 10.12
CA SER A 280 -4.21 30.29 10.02
C SER A 280 -4.40 29.27 8.89
N PHE A 281 -4.83 28.05 9.24
CA PHE A 281 -5.49 27.19 8.27
C PHE A 281 -6.81 27.87 7.86
N VAL A 282 -7.05 27.94 6.55
CA VAL A 282 -8.34 28.39 6.01
C VAL A 282 -9.32 27.23 6.19
N GLU A 283 -10.35 27.42 7.00
CA GLU A 283 -11.47 26.48 7.08
C GLU A 283 -12.17 26.40 5.71
N GLY A 284 -12.26 25.19 5.16
CA GLY A 284 -12.81 24.97 3.83
C GLY A 284 -12.37 23.68 3.15
N THR A 285 -12.25 22.57 3.88
CA THR A 285 -12.15 21.25 3.23
C THR A 285 -13.54 20.77 2.84
N ASN A 286 -13.91 21.02 1.58
CA ASN A 286 -14.92 20.18 0.94
C ASN A 286 -14.32 18.78 0.86
N VAL A 287 -15.02 17.78 1.39
CA VAL A 287 -14.55 16.40 1.38
C VAL A 287 -14.64 15.87 -0.06
N PHE A 288 -13.49 15.70 -0.71
CA PHE A 288 -13.42 15.23 -2.10
C PHE A 288 -12.99 13.75 -2.15
N PRO A 289 -13.63 12.93 -2.99
CA PRO A 289 -13.15 11.58 -3.25
C PRO A 289 -11.82 11.60 -4.01
N ILE A 290 -10.84 10.89 -3.47
CA ILE A 290 -9.52 10.63 -4.04
C ILE A 290 -9.51 9.18 -4.50
N THR A 291 -9.12 8.96 -5.75
CA THR A 291 -8.95 7.61 -6.32
C THR A 291 -7.47 7.34 -6.53
N ILE A 292 -6.91 6.45 -5.72
CA ILE A 292 -5.51 6.03 -5.83
C ILE A 292 -5.44 4.76 -6.66
N LYS A 293 -4.56 4.75 -7.66
CA LYS A 293 -4.24 3.56 -8.47
C LYS A 293 -2.73 3.41 -8.49
N ASN A 294 -2.22 2.27 -8.04
CA ASN A 294 -0.81 1.99 -8.22
C ASN A 294 -0.54 1.70 -9.71
N ALA A 295 0.54 2.25 -10.26
CA ALA A 295 0.85 2.18 -11.69
C ALA A 295 1.10 0.75 -12.21
N GLY A 296 1.27 -0.23 -11.31
CA GLY A 296 1.34 -1.66 -11.62
C GLY A 296 0.00 -2.38 -11.85
N CYS A 297 -1.15 -1.74 -11.61
CA CYS A 297 -2.47 -2.33 -11.84
C CYS A 297 -3.37 -1.40 -12.66
N ALA A 298 -3.71 -1.83 -13.88
CA ALA A 298 -4.50 -1.05 -14.81
C ALA A 298 -5.91 -0.76 -14.28
N SER A 299 -6.40 0.43 -14.61
CA SER A 299 -7.63 1.00 -14.08
C SER A 299 -8.91 0.27 -14.51
N GLY A 300 -9.69 -0.18 -13.52
CA GLY A 300 -11.14 -0.43 -13.63
C GLY A 300 -11.52 -1.79 -14.22
N ALA A 301 -12.28 -2.58 -13.45
CA ALA A 301 -12.94 -3.85 -13.80
C ALA A 301 -12.08 -4.99 -14.39
N SER A 302 -10.84 -4.74 -14.84
CA SER A 302 -10.00 -5.74 -15.50
C SER A 302 -8.51 -5.41 -15.41
N ALA A 303 -7.94 -5.41 -14.19
CA ALA A 303 -6.52 -5.72 -14.03
C ALA A 303 -6.34 -7.22 -14.29
N ALA A 304 -6.35 -7.59 -15.58
CA ALA A 304 -6.42 -8.92 -16.18
C ALA A 304 -6.59 -10.11 -15.21
N CYS A 305 -7.78 -10.18 -14.60
CA CYS A 305 -8.30 -11.38 -13.97
C CYS A 305 -9.53 -11.76 -14.80
N ASN A 306 -9.39 -12.75 -15.68
CA ASN A 306 -10.53 -13.27 -16.43
C ASN A 306 -11.22 -14.32 -15.55
N PHE A 307 -12.14 -13.85 -14.72
CA PHE A 307 -13.04 -14.69 -13.93
C PHE A 307 -14.00 -15.42 -14.88
N ALA A 308 -14.12 -16.75 -14.72
CA ALA A 308 -14.84 -17.64 -15.61
C ALA A 308 -15.86 -18.52 -14.87
#